data_AF-A0AAD7RDQ2-F1
#
_entry.id   AF-A0AAD7RDQ2-F1
#
_cell.length_a   1.000
_cell.length_b   1.000
_cell.length_c   1.000
_cell.angle_alpha   90.00
_cell.angle_beta   90.00
_cell.angle_gamma   90.00
#
_symmetry.space_group_name_H-M   'P 1'
#
loop_
_entity.id
_entity.type
_entity.pdbx_description
1 polymer ?
#
loop_
_entity_poly.entity_id
_entity_poly.type
_entity_poly.pdbx_seq_one_letter_code
_entity_poly.pdbx_strand_id
1 'polypeptide(L)'
;MFFEILDRFIMEFTLCFSENEGLISSIQAFDDNSPMFMDTSTIAEFANLYESHIDTTLLQARCHSVKAFLTMEKEDEQDDDDDDGNGILASLSKLNTLPVAFSEVLKLSRIVATLPVSTASNERFFSVLKGVKTYLRATMGNVRLTHLMLMAVEQKLVKSLNMDDLVDDFAKMKPRRYPLMD
;
A
#
# COMPACT_ATOMS: atom_id res chain seq x y z
N MET A 1 -38.15 6.21 8.55
CA MET A 1 -37.80 7.08 7.42
C MET A 1 -36.68 6.37 6.68
N PHE A 2 -36.98 5.73 5.56
CA PHE A 2 -36.00 5.02 4.72
C PHE A 2 -35.18 6.10 4.00
N PHE A 3 -33.86 6.07 4.16
CA PHE A 3 -32.97 6.97 3.42
C PHE A 3 -32.35 6.16 2.30
N GLU A 4 -33.07 6.03 1.18
CA GLU A 4 -32.66 5.19 0.04
C GLU A 4 -31.20 5.39 -0.38
N ILE A 5 -30.68 6.61 -0.22
CA ILE A 5 -29.28 6.93 -0.49
C ILE A 5 -28.33 6.29 0.54
N LEU A 6 -28.62 6.41 1.83
CA LEU A 6 -27.83 5.79 2.90
C LEU A 6 -27.90 4.27 2.83
N ASP A 7 -29.09 3.72 2.58
CA ASP A 7 -29.28 2.27 2.46
C ASP A 7 -28.50 1.71 1.25
N ARG A 8 -28.46 2.47 0.14
CA ARG A 8 -27.64 2.11 -1.02
C ARG A 8 -26.14 2.21 -0.72
N PHE A 9 -25.68 3.23 -0.01
CA PHE A 9 -24.29 3.31 0.42
C PHE A 9 -23.91 2.13 1.32
N ILE A 10 -24.73 1.83 2.33
CA ILE A 10 -24.50 0.70 3.25
C ILE A 10 -24.47 -0.61 2.47
N MET A 11 -25.38 -0.82 1.52
CA MET A 11 -25.41 -2.01 0.68
C MET A 11 -24.13 -2.15 -0.16
N GLU A 12 -23.65 -1.08 -0.80
CA GLU A 12 -22.41 -1.10 -1.59
C GLU A 12 -21.17 -1.33 -0.72
N PHE A 13 -21.12 -0.71 0.47
CA PHE A 13 -20.06 -0.99 1.46
C PHE A 13 -20.07 -2.46 1.88
N THR A 14 -21.25 -2.99 2.20
CA THR A 14 -21.39 -4.39 2.61
C THR A 14 -21.00 -5.32 1.47
N LEU A 15 -21.43 -5.03 0.24
CA LEU A 15 -21.08 -5.80 -0.95
C LEU A 15 -19.57 -5.78 -1.24
N CYS A 16 -18.91 -4.63 -1.11
CA CYS A 16 -17.47 -4.51 -1.37
C CYS A 16 -16.58 -5.15 -0.29
N PHE A 17 -17.03 -5.16 0.98
CA PHE A 17 -16.18 -5.54 2.11
C PHE A 17 -16.57 -6.84 2.83
N SER A 18 -17.78 -7.36 2.62
CA SER A 18 -18.24 -8.61 3.28
C SER A 18 -17.38 -9.82 2.90
N GLU A 19 -16.95 -9.93 1.65
CA GLU A 19 -16.07 -11.02 1.21
C GLU A 19 -14.66 -10.94 1.83
N ASN A 20 -14.23 -9.75 2.27
CA ASN A 20 -12.89 -9.48 2.79
C ASN A 20 -12.87 -9.32 4.32
N GLU A 21 -13.94 -9.66 5.03
CA GLU A 21 -14.03 -9.48 6.49
C GLU A 21 -12.92 -10.24 7.24
N GLY A 22 -12.61 -11.47 6.82
CA GLY A 22 -11.51 -12.26 7.40
C GLY A 22 -10.14 -11.63 7.15
N LEU A 23 -9.94 -11.04 5.98
CA LEU A 23 -8.72 -10.34 5.60
C LEU A 23 -8.55 -9.07 6.45
N ILE A 24 -9.61 -8.26 6.60
CA ILE A 24 -9.59 -7.06 7.44
C ILE A 24 -9.32 -7.42 8.90
N SER A 25 -9.93 -8.50 9.39
CA SER A 25 -9.70 -9.01 10.74
C SER A 25 -8.24 -9.45 10.94
N SER A 26 -7.64 -10.09 9.93
CA SER A 26 -6.25 -10.52 10.00
C SER A 26 -5.24 -9.35 10.05
N ILE A 27 -5.59 -8.17 9.53
CA ILE A 27 -4.73 -6.97 9.64
C ILE A 27 -4.54 -6.58 11.11
N GLN A 28 -5.56 -6.78 11.95
CA GLN A 28 -5.47 -6.53 13.39
C GLN A 28 -4.44 -7.43 14.07
N ALA A 29 -4.08 -8.57 13.48
CA ALA A 29 -3.05 -9.46 14.03
C ALA A 29 -1.63 -8.91 13.82
N PHE A 30 -1.43 -7.94 12.93
CA PHE A 30 -0.14 -7.31 12.66
C PHE A 30 0.03 -5.94 13.34
N ASP A 31 -1.00 -5.46 14.04
CA ASP A 31 -0.96 -4.19 14.76
C ASP A 31 -0.59 -4.40 16.23
N ASP A 32 0.51 -3.80 16.66
CA ASP A 32 1.07 -3.90 18.01
C ASP A 32 0.17 -3.31 19.11
N ASN A 33 -0.83 -2.51 18.74
CA ASN A 33 -1.85 -1.97 19.64
C ASN A 33 -3.08 -2.89 19.79
N SER A 34 -3.21 -3.89 18.91
CA SER A 34 -4.37 -4.76 18.90
C SER A 34 -4.29 -5.83 19.98
N PRO A 35 -5.41 -6.18 20.64
CA PRO A 35 -5.44 -7.32 21.56
C PRO A 35 -5.17 -8.66 20.84
N MET A 36 -5.33 -8.69 19.51
CA MET A 36 -5.08 -9.87 18.66
C MET A 36 -3.66 -9.87 18.07
N PHE A 37 -2.75 -9.03 18.57
CA PHE A 37 -1.39 -8.94 18.05
C PHE A 37 -0.65 -10.29 18.08
N MET A 38 -0.14 -10.67 16.91
CA MET A 38 0.55 -11.93 16.63
C MET A 38 -0.29 -13.18 16.97
N ASP A 39 -1.62 -13.08 16.85
CA ASP A 39 -2.47 -14.25 16.97
C ASP A 39 -2.17 -15.26 15.85
N THR A 40 -1.93 -16.50 16.27
CA THR A 40 -1.38 -17.52 15.39
C THR A 40 -2.44 -18.09 14.45
N SER A 41 -3.70 -18.16 14.88
CA SER A 41 -4.81 -18.62 14.03
C SER A 41 -5.07 -17.67 12.87
N THR A 42 -5.23 -16.38 13.16
CA THR A 42 -5.53 -15.36 12.15
C THR A 42 -4.37 -15.14 11.17
N ILE A 43 -3.12 -15.17 11.64
CA ILE A 43 -1.95 -15.08 10.77
C ILE A 43 -1.82 -16.33 9.88
N ALA A 44 -2.14 -17.53 10.39
CA ALA A 44 -2.12 -18.74 9.57
C ALA A 44 -3.20 -18.73 8.47
N GLU A 45 -4.40 -18.24 8.79
CA GLU A 45 -5.47 -18.03 7.80
C GLU A 45 -5.06 -17.02 6.73
N PHE A 46 -4.45 -15.90 7.13
CA PHE A 46 -3.93 -14.90 6.21
C PHE A 46 -2.77 -15.43 5.35
N ALA A 47 -1.87 -16.20 5.95
CA ALA A 47 -0.79 -16.88 5.24
C ALA A 47 -1.33 -17.82 4.18
N ASN A 48 -2.35 -18.63 4.50
CA ASN A 48 -2.98 -19.52 3.53
C ASN A 48 -3.65 -18.78 2.36
N LEU A 49 -4.15 -17.55 2.60
CA LEU A 49 -4.79 -16.73 1.57
C LEU A 49 -3.77 -16.17 0.54
N TYR A 50 -2.57 -15.82 0.99
CA TYR A 50 -1.57 -15.12 0.15
C TYR A 50 -0.33 -15.95 -0.22
N GLU A 51 0.11 -16.90 0.63
CA GLU A 51 1.29 -17.74 0.41
C GLU A 51 1.04 -19.21 0.85
N SER A 52 0.77 -20.10 -0.12
CA SER A 52 0.40 -21.51 0.11
C SER A 52 1.54 -22.43 0.62
N HIS A 53 2.72 -21.90 0.92
CA HIS A 53 3.93 -22.70 1.24
C HIS A 53 4.65 -22.30 2.53
N ILE A 54 4.02 -21.49 3.39
CA ILE A 54 4.60 -21.18 4.70
C ILE A 54 4.36 -22.37 5.64
N ASP A 55 5.43 -22.87 6.26
CA ASP A 55 5.32 -23.85 7.33
C ASP A 55 4.60 -23.22 8.53
N THR A 56 3.39 -23.70 8.79
CA THR A 56 2.53 -23.16 9.84
C THR A 56 3.18 -23.28 11.21
N THR A 57 3.93 -24.36 11.48
CA THR A 57 4.58 -24.60 12.78
C THR A 57 5.71 -23.61 13.05
N LEU A 58 6.52 -23.36 12.03
CA LEU A 58 7.62 -22.39 12.07
C LEU A 58 7.09 -20.96 12.18
N LEU A 59 5.96 -20.67 11.54
CA LEU A 59 5.28 -19.38 11.65
C LEU A 59 4.80 -19.12 13.08
N GLN A 60 4.19 -20.10 13.76
CA GLN A 60 3.73 -19.93 15.16
C GLN A 60 4.90 -19.59 16.09
N ALA A 61 6.01 -20.34 15.96
CA ALA A 61 7.20 -20.11 16.77
C ALA A 61 7.76 -18.69 16.57
N ARG A 62 7.82 -18.22 15.31
CA ARG A 62 8.30 -16.87 14.99
C ARG A 62 7.33 -15.79 15.47
N CYS A 63 6.01 -15.96 15.36
CA CYS A 63 5.03 -15.03 15.91
C CYS A 63 5.21 -14.85 17.42
N HIS A 64 5.45 -15.95 18.15
CA HIS A 64 5.72 -15.88 19.58
C HIS A 64 7.02 -15.14 19.90
N SER A 65 8.09 -15.40 19.13
CA SER A 65 9.36 -14.70 19.27
C SER A 65 9.25 -13.20 18.95
N VAL A 66 8.49 -12.82 17.92
CA VAL A 66 8.21 -11.42 17.58
C VAL A 66 7.47 -10.72 18.70
N LYS A 67 6.46 -11.39 19.27
CA LYS A 67 5.71 -10.85 20.40
C LYS A 67 6.61 -10.58 21.60
N ALA A 68 7.47 -11.55 21.95
CA ALA A 68 8.43 -11.39 23.05
C ALA A 68 9.46 -10.26 22.77
N PHE A 69 9.99 -10.21 21.55
CA PHE A 69 10.97 -9.20 21.13
C PHE A 69 10.42 -7.78 21.24
N LEU A 70 9.21 -7.54 20.71
CA LEU A 70 8.60 -6.22 20.73
C LEU A 70 8.07 -5.82 22.12
N THR A 71 7.69 -6.78 22.98
CA THR A 71 7.34 -6.47 24.38
C THR A 71 8.57 -6.11 25.22
N MET A 72 9.72 -6.74 24.97
CA MET A 72 10.96 -6.41 25.68
C MET A 72 11.47 -5.02 25.31
N GLU A 73 11.39 -4.64 24.03
CA GLU A 73 11.79 -3.29 23.59
C GLU A 73 10.87 -2.18 24.16
N LYS A 74 9.60 -2.49 24.45
CA LYS A 74 8.67 -1.55 25.09
C LYS A 74 8.99 -1.29 26.58
N GLU A 75 9.74 -2.18 27.23
CA GLU A 75 10.13 -2.04 28.64
C GLU A 75 11.42 -1.23 28.81
N ASP A 76 12.26 -1.14 27.78
CA ASP A 76 13.52 -0.38 27.78
C ASP A 76 13.34 1.11 27.38
N GLU A 77 12.19 1.48 26.79
CA GLU A 77 11.84 2.87 26.44
C GLU A 77 11.24 3.59 27.66
N GLN A 78 12.10 4.24 28.45
CA GLN A 78 11.74 5.10 29.58
C GLN A 78 11.17 6.47 29.10
N ASP A 79 9.91 6.73 29.41
CA ASP A 79 9.24 8.05 29.55
C ASP A 79 9.70 9.19 28.60
N ASP A 80 9.35 9.14 27.32
CA ASP A 80 9.26 10.34 26.47
C ASP A 80 7.89 10.37 25.75
N ASP A 81 7.09 11.40 26.05
CA ASP A 81 5.74 11.69 25.54
C ASP A 81 5.73 12.09 24.04
N ASP A 82 6.18 11.20 23.14
CA ASP A 82 5.96 11.36 21.69
C ASP A 82 5.26 10.11 21.10
N ASP A 83 3.93 10.23 21.01
CA ASP A 83 2.92 9.27 20.50
C ASP A 83 3.05 8.93 18.99
N ASP A 84 4.22 8.55 18.49
CA ASP A 84 4.39 8.17 17.06
C ASP A 84 5.07 6.79 16.86
N GLY A 85 5.29 6.04 17.95
CA GLY A 85 6.01 4.76 17.94
C GLY A 85 5.16 3.51 17.70
N ASN A 86 3.83 3.62 17.67
CA ASN A 86 2.95 2.44 17.60
C ASN A 86 2.21 2.32 16.26
N GLY A 87 2.30 1.14 15.66
CA GLY A 87 1.56 0.77 14.46
C GLY A 87 2.34 -0.21 13.58
N ILE A 88 1.66 -0.76 12.58
CA ILE A 88 2.18 -1.81 11.67
C ILE A 88 3.51 -1.39 11.01
N LEU A 89 3.69 -0.09 10.70
CA LEU A 89 4.91 0.41 10.06
C LEU A 89 6.09 0.51 11.04
N ALA A 90 5.84 0.83 12.31
CA ALA A 90 6.86 0.90 13.35
C ALA A 90 7.33 -0.50 13.74
N SER A 91 6.41 -1.46 13.89
CA SER A 91 6.79 -2.85 14.13
C SER A 91 7.51 -3.46 12.94
N LEU A 92 7.11 -3.12 11.71
CA LEU A 92 7.86 -3.49 10.51
C LEU A 92 9.29 -2.93 10.48
N SER A 93 9.50 -1.67 10.85
CA SER A 93 10.85 -1.08 10.84
C SER A 93 11.75 -1.73 11.88
N LYS A 94 11.23 -2.00 13.08
CA LYS A 94 11.92 -2.75 14.15
C LYS A 94 12.26 -4.18 13.71
N LEU A 95 11.32 -4.89 13.10
CA LEU A 95 11.55 -6.26 12.60
C LEU A 95 12.53 -6.33 11.42
N ASN A 96 12.63 -5.27 10.61
CA ASN A 96 13.60 -5.20 9.51
C ASN A 96 15.05 -5.13 9.99
N THR A 97 15.33 -4.91 11.28
CA THR A 97 16.69 -5.00 11.85
C THR A 97 17.24 -6.43 11.83
N LEU A 98 16.36 -7.44 11.89
CA LEU A 98 16.69 -8.86 11.95
C LEU A 98 15.95 -9.65 10.85
N PRO A 99 16.28 -9.41 9.56
CA PRO A 99 15.51 -9.95 8.43
C PRO A 99 15.58 -11.47 8.31
N VAL A 100 16.66 -12.09 8.79
CA VAL A 100 16.88 -13.54 8.73
C VAL A 100 16.09 -14.28 9.82
N ALA A 101 15.88 -13.65 10.99
CA ALA A 101 15.16 -14.27 12.10
C ALA A 101 13.65 -14.35 11.80
N PHE A 102 13.09 -13.32 11.18
CA PHE A 102 11.64 -13.14 11.01
C PHE A 102 11.21 -13.09 9.54
N SER A 103 11.77 -13.93 8.68
CA SER A 103 11.52 -13.86 7.22
C SER A 103 10.04 -13.98 6.79
N GLU A 104 9.23 -14.80 7.46
CA GLU A 104 7.83 -15.11 7.13
C GLU A 104 6.90 -14.01 7.65
N VAL A 105 6.84 -13.84 8.97
CA VAL A 105 7.08 -12.55 9.64
C VAL A 105 6.93 -11.29 8.77
N LEU A 106 8.09 -10.91 8.25
CA LEU A 106 8.34 -9.74 7.42
C LEU A 106 7.65 -9.80 6.06
N LYS A 107 7.53 -10.97 5.43
CA LYS A 107 6.81 -11.09 4.15
C LYS A 107 5.32 -10.79 4.35
N LEU A 108 4.69 -11.42 5.33
CA LEU A 108 3.26 -11.24 5.60
C LEU A 108 2.95 -9.80 6.04
N SER A 109 3.75 -9.24 6.95
CA SER A 109 3.60 -7.85 7.37
C SER A 109 3.83 -6.85 6.24
N ARG A 110 4.77 -7.11 5.31
CA ARG A 110 4.91 -6.30 4.08
C ARG A 110 3.69 -6.39 3.18
N ILE A 111 3.13 -7.59 2.98
CA ILE A 111 1.89 -7.75 2.21
C ILE A 111 0.79 -6.89 2.86
N VAL A 112 0.61 -6.98 4.18
CA VAL A 112 -0.36 -6.18 4.93
C VAL A 112 -0.14 -4.67 4.74
N ALA A 113 1.10 -4.20 4.86
CA ALA A 113 1.43 -2.78 4.65
C ALA A 113 1.19 -2.30 3.20
N THR A 114 1.19 -3.21 2.22
CA THR A 114 0.87 -2.91 0.82
C THR A 114 -0.60 -3.08 0.47
N LEU A 115 -1.41 -3.65 1.35
CA LEU A 115 -2.84 -3.77 1.11
C LEU A 115 -3.45 -2.37 1.05
N PRO A 116 -4.28 -2.08 0.04
CA PRO A 116 -5.02 -0.83 -0.01
C PRO A 116 -6.15 -0.88 1.01
N VAL A 117 -5.83 -0.67 2.30
CA VAL A 117 -6.83 -0.54 3.38
C VAL A 117 -7.52 0.82 3.29
N SER A 118 -6.87 1.82 2.67
CA SER A 118 -7.43 3.16 2.51
C SER A 118 -7.69 3.54 1.05
N THR A 119 -8.76 4.30 0.84
CA THR A 119 -9.12 4.95 -0.44
C THR A 119 -8.21 6.10 -0.82
N ALA A 120 -7.17 6.41 -0.03
CA ALA A 120 -6.33 7.59 -0.21
C ALA A 120 -5.64 7.64 -1.58
N SER A 121 -5.22 6.48 -2.12
CA SER A 121 -4.71 6.42 -3.50
C SER A 121 -5.78 6.85 -4.51
N ASN A 122 -7.00 6.33 -4.40
CA ASN A 122 -8.11 6.69 -5.28
C ASN A 122 -8.47 8.18 -5.15
N GLU A 123 -8.47 8.73 -3.93
CA GLU A 123 -8.70 10.15 -3.68
C GLU A 123 -7.62 11.04 -4.32
N ARG A 124 -6.35 10.66 -4.22
CA ARG A 124 -5.25 11.33 -4.92
C ARG A 124 -5.46 11.28 -6.44
N PHE A 125 -5.83 10.13 -7.00
CA PHE A 125 -6.16 10.01 -8.43
C PHE A 125 -7.36 10.90 -8.82
N PHE A 126 -8.45 10.92 -8.05
CA PHE A 126 -9.62 11.76 -8.37
C PHE A 126 -9.34 13.26 -8.24
N SER A 127 -8.56 13.65 -7.23
CA SER A 127 -8.12 15.04 -7.04
C SER A 127 -7.27 15.52 -8.23
N VAL A 128 -6.30 14.69 -8.66
CA VAL A 128 -5.49 14.98 -9.84
C VAL A 128 -6.33 14.97 -11.11
N LEU A 129 -7.30 14.05 -11.24
CA LEU A 129 -8.19 13.95 -12.39
C LEU A 129 -8.97 15.23 -12.62
N LYS A 130 -9.44 15.88 -11.55
CA LYS A 130 -10.11 17.18 -11.61
C LYS A 130 -9.21 18.26 -12.24
N GLY A 131 -7.91 18.24 -11.98
CA GLY A 131 -6.94 19.16 -12.57
C GLY A 131 -6.56 18.83 -14.01
N VAL A 132 -6.46 17.54 -14.35
CA VAL A 132 -6.04 17.09 -15.70
C VAL A 132 -7.21 17.15 -16.70
N LYS A 133 -8.42 16.78 -16.28
CA LYS A 133 -9.64 16.76 -17.10
C LYS A 133 -10.48 18.01 -16.84
N THR A 134 -10.09 19.10 -17.49
CA THR A 134 -10.86 20.36 -17.48
C THR A 134 -11.89 20.41 -18.61
N TYR A 135 -12.83 21.36 -18.54
CA TYR A 135 -13.87 21.55 -19.55
C TYR A 135 -13.31 21.61 -20.98
N LEU A 136 -12.24 22.39 -21.18
CA LEU A 136 -11.56 22.53 -22.49
C LEU A 136 -10.81 21.28 -22.94
N ARG A 137 -10.53 20.34 -22.02
CA ARG A 137 -9.80 19.09 -22.27
C ARG A 137 -10.69 17.86 -22.19
N ALA A 138 -12.02 18.03 -22.16
CA ALA A 138 -12.96 16.95 -21.93
C ALA A 138 -12.99 15.90 -23.05
N THR A 139 -12.56 16.27 -24.27
CA THR A 139 -12.58 15.41 -25.47
C THR A 139 -11.28 14.63 -25.72
N MET A 140 -10.31 14.66 -24.80
CA MET A 140 -9.07 13.89 -24.97
C MET A 140 -9.32 12.37 -24.90
N GLY A 141 -8.60 11.60 -25.72
CA GLY A 141 -8.67 10.14 -25.70
C GLY A 141 -8.09 9.52 -24.42
N ASN A 142 -8.60 8.35 -24.04
CA ASN A 142 -8.24 7.66 -22.80
C ASN A 142 -6.73 7.41 -22.67
N VAL A 143 -6.04 7.01 -23.75
CA VAL A 143 -4.59 6.78 -23.74
C VAL A 143 -3.83 8.04 -23.32
N ARG A 144 -4.20 9.20 -23.89
CA ARG A 144 -3.57 10.48 -23.52
C ARG A 144 -3.89 10.87 -22.09
N LEU A 145 -5.13 10.67 -21.65
CA LEU A 145 -5.56 10.96 -20.28
C LEU A 145 -4.75 10.13 -19.28
N THR A 146 -4.62 8.82 -19.49
CA THR A 146 -3.89 7.93 -18.59
C THR A 146 -2.43 8.32 -18.44
N HIS A 147 -1.73 8.63 -19.55
CA HIS A 147 -0.34 9.07 -19.47
C HIS A 147 -0.17 10.40 -18.71
N LEU A 148 -1.07 11.37 -18.95
CA LEU A 148 -1.05 12.64 -18.23
C LEU A 148 -1.37 12.46 -16.74
N MET A 149 -2.33 11.60 -16.41
CA MET A 149 -2.66 11.25 -15.04
C MET A 149 -1.47 10.63 -14.32
N LEU A 150 -0.77 9.67 -14.95
CA LEU A 150 0.42 9.06 -14.39
C LEU A 150 1.50 10.11 -14.06
N MET A 151 1.80 11.00 -15.00
CA MET A 151 2.77 12.09 -14.79
C MET A 151 2.32 13.06 -13.68
N ALA A 152 1.02 13.37 -13.62
CA ALA A 152 0.46 14.33 -12.68
C ALA A 152 0.26 13.74 -11.27
N VAL A 153 0.19 12.42 -11.13
CA VAL A 153 0.24 11.74 -9.83
C VAL A 153 1.70 11.66 -9.39
N GLU A 154 2.58 11.13 -10.23
CA GLU A 154 4.01 10.94 -9.92
C GLU A 154 4.87 12.18 -10.16
N GLN A 155 4.37 13.38 -9.80
CA GLN A 155 5.07 14.64 -10.08
C GLN A 155 6.47 14.71 -9.48
N LYS A 156 6.68 14.10 -8.31
CA LYS A 156 8.01 14.08 -7.65
C LYS A 156 9.01 13.33 -8.52
N LEU A 157 8.64 12.16 -9.01
CA LEU A 157 9.47 11.36 -9.92
C LEU A 157 9.69 12.10 -11.24
N VAL A 158 8.63 12.64 -11.85
CA VAL A 158 8.74 13.40 -13.11
C VAL A 158 9.67 14.59 -12.99
N LYS A 159 9.64 15.31 -11.86
CA LYS A 159 10.55 16.44 -11.59
C LYS A 159 12.00 16.03 -11.38
N SER A 160 12.26 14.78 -10.99
CA SER A 160 13.63 14.25 -10.85
C SER A 160 14.24 13.79 -12.18
N LEU A 161 13.46 13.71 -13.26
CA LEU A 161 13.96 13.32 -14.57
C LEU A 161 14.77 14.47 -15.21
N ASN A 162 15.87 14.10 -15.88
CA ASN A 162 16.61 15.04 -16.71
C ASN A 162 15.88 15.26 -18.04
N MET A 163 15.47 16.49 -18.29
CA MET A 163 14.72 16.86 -19.49
C MET A 163 15.56 16.76 -20.76
N ASP A 164 16.86 17.01 -20.69
CA ASP A 164 17.75 16.97 -21.85
C ASP A 164 17.90 15.52 -22.36
N ASP A 165 18.13 14.58 -21.43
CA ASP A 165 18.22 13.16 -21.74
C ASP A 165 16.89 12.64 -22.35
N LEU A 166 15.75 13.09 -21.81
CA LEU A 166 14.43 12.71 -22.29
C LEU A 166 14.18 13.21 -23.74
N VAL A 167 14.62 14.43 -24.05
CA VAL A 167 14.50 15.01 -25.39
C VAL A 167 15.36 14.23 -26.38
N ASP A 168 16.59 13.89 -26.01
CA ASP A 168 17.48 13.09 -26.84
C ASP A 168 16.92 11.69 -27.10
N ASP A 169 16.39 11.03 -26.09
CA ASP A 169 15.77 9.71 -26.24
C ASP A 169 14.50 9.76 -27.10
N PHE A 170 13.67 10.80 -26.92
CA PHE A 170 12.51 11.01 -27.78
C PHE A 170 12.92 11.26 -29.25
N ALA A 171 14.02 11.99 -29.48
CA ALA A 171 14.55 12.24 -30.81
C ALA A 171 15.09 10.95 -31.48
N LYS A 172 15.68 10.05 -30.70
CA LYS A 172 16.13 8.71 -31.18
C LYS A 172 14.96 7.79 -31.52
N MET A 173 13.82 7.89 -30.82
CA MET A 173 12.67 6.98 -31.03
C MET A 173 12.05 7.06 -32.43
N LYS A 174 12.13 8.21 -33.11
CA LYS A 174 11.66 8.32 -34.50
C LYS A 174 12.49 9.36 -35.25
N PRO A 175 13.19 9.01 -36.34
CA PRO A 175 13.87 9.99 -37.17
C PRO A 175 12.82 10.85 -37.89
N ARG A 176 12.46 11.99 -37.30
CA ARG A 176 11.52 12.97 -37.88
C ARG A 176 12.23 14.05 -38.70
N ARG A 177 13.55 13.96 -38.88
CA ARG A 177 14.30 14.90 -39.72
C ARG A 177 13.88 14.66 -41.17
N TYR A 178 13.23 15.67 -41.77
CA TYR A 178 13.10 15.73 -43.22
C TYR A 178 14.51 15.83 -43.81
N PRO A 179 14.86 15.01 -44.82
CA PRO A 179 16.13 15.19 -45.52
C PRO A 179 16.10 16.58 -46.16
N LEU A 180 17.13 17.37 -45.89
CA LEU A 180 17.39 18.58 -46.67
C LEU A 180 17.74 18.11 -48.07
N MET A 181 16.97 18.56 -49.06
CA MET A 181 17.30 18.34 -50.47
C MET A 181 18.48 19.25 -50.78
N ASP A 182 19.62 18.66 -51.14
CA ASP A 182 20.81 19.36 -51.65
C ASP A 182 20.56 19.93 -53.05
#